data_AF-A0A077RPM5-F1
#
_entry.id   AF-A0A077RPM5-F1
#
_cell.length_a   1.000
_cell.length_b   1.000
_cell.length_c   1.000
_cell.angle_alpha   90.00
_cell.angle_beta   90.00
_cell.angle_gamma   90.00
#
_symmetry.space_group_name_H-M   'P 1'
#
loop_
_entity.id
_entity.type
_entity.pdbx_description
1 polymer ?
#
loop_
_entity_poly.entity_id
_entity_poly.type
_entity_poly.pdbx_seq_one_letter_code
_entity_poly.pdbx_strand_id
1 'polypeptide(L)'
;MQCRVGHVICSSCHHKLRKKDNCHVCAITGGYNRCIAFDHILESIKVSCSNSIYGCTVKTHYYHQEEHKKSCPHAPCFCPEPGCGFAGSTTQLQRHLTVDHMLPATAFAYGYSFTLHMQEGMRVLHRKEEGGPLFLAKFTLVPPFGNVVSILCIVPHAVTENHRFECDVDFYSRTMGWHQHSNFQIISTNLSNGFPGEEASYTFVVPDISSDPHTTTTRLLIRPPKISCP
;
A
#
# COMPACT_ATOMS: atom_id res chain seq x y z
N MET A 1 2.68 -12.30 35.09
CA MET A 1 2.24 -13.19 36.18
C MET A 1 3.46 -13.62 36.99
N GLN A 2 3.37 -13.75 38.31
CA GLN A 2 4.52 -14.03 39.20
C GLN A 2 4.16 -15.09 40.25
N CYS A 3 5.07 -16.01 40.54
CA CYS A 3 4.93 -16.97 41.63
C CYS A 3 5.41 -16.40 42.97
N ARG A 4 5.18 -17.11 44.08
CA ARG A 4 5.55 -16.64 45.44
C ARG A 4 7.05 -16.37 45.65
N VAL A 5 7.92 -17.00 44.84
CA VAL A 5 9.39 -16.83 44.92
C VAL A 5 9.90 -15.81 43.88
N GLY A 6 9.02 -15.28 43.02
CA GLY A 6 9.34 -14.16 42.15
C GLY A 6 9.57 -14.50 40.68
N HIS A 7 9.49 -15.77 40.26
CA HIS A 7 9.56 -16.13 38.84
C HIS A 7 8.38 -15.55 38.06
N VAL A 8 8.67 -14.90 36.93
CA VAL A 8 7.68 -14.22 36.10
C VAL A 8 7.40 -15.00 34.82
N ILE A 9 6.13 -15.04 34.42
CA ILE A 9 5.69 -15.59 33.14
C ILE A 9 4.62 -14.68 32.52
N CYS A 10 4.61 -14.60 31.18
CA CYS A 10 3.60 -13.85 30.44
C CYS A 10 2.22 -14.53 30.51
N SER A 11 1.12 -13.77 30.37
CA SER A 11 -0.24 -14.33 30.44
C SER A 11 -0.46 -15.41 29.37
N SER A 12 -0.08 -15.16 28.12
CA SER A 12 -0.23 -16.13 27.02
C SER A 12 0.62 -17.40 27.23
N CYS A 13 1.81 -17.26 27.80
CA CYS A 13 2.71 -18.35 28.16
C CYS A 13 2.10 -19.20 29.30
N HIS A 14 1.52 -18.55 30.32
CA HIS A 14 0.85 -19.21 31.43
C HIS A 14 -0.34 -20.07 30.96
N HIS A 15 -1.10 -19.61 29.97
CA HIS A 15 -2.20 -20.39 29.39
C HIS A 15 -1.74 -21.68 28.71
N LYS A 16 -0.50 -21.73 28.22
CA LYS A 16 0.10 -22.90 27.57
C LYS A 16 0.69 -23.91 28.55
N LEU A 17 0.76 -23.60 29.85
CA LEU A 17 1.28 -24.53 30.86
C LEU A 17 0.29 -25.67 31.12
N ARG A 18 0.80 -26.91 31.13
CA ARG A 18 0.03 -28.12 31.46
C ARG A 18 -0.40 -28.16 32.92
N LYS A 19 0.47 -27.71 33.83
CA LYS A 19 0.21 -27.58 35.28
C LYS A 19 0.27 -26.12 35.67
N LYS A 20 -0.85 -25.57 36.17
CA LYS A 20 -1.01 -24.14 36.51
C LYS A 20 -0.90 -23.86 38.01
N ASP A 21 -1.01 -24.92 38.81
CA ASP A 21 -0.92 -24.96 40.26
C ASP A 21 0.52 -24.85 40.79
N ASN A 22 1.52 -25.12 39.95
CA ASN A 22 2.93 -25.07 40.33
C ASN A 22 3.74 -24.12 39.45
N CYS A 23 4.77 -23.51 40.03
CA CYS A 23 5.75 -22.75 39.29
C CYS A 23 6.59 -23.66 38.38
N HIS A 24 6.57 -23.43 37.07
CA HIS A 24 7.41 -24.17 36.11
C HIS A 24 8.93 -24.09 36.34
N VAL A 25 9.42 -23.08 37.09
CA VAL A 25 10.86 -22.90 37.36
C VAL A 25 11.29 -23.57 38.67
N CYS A 26 10.60 -23.29 39.78
CA CYS A 26 10.99 -23.78 41.10
C CYS A 26 10.12 -24.92 41.64
N ALA A 27 9.14 -25.42 40.87
CA ALA A 27 8.21 -26.49 41.24
C ALA A 27 7.30 -26.25 42.46
N ILE A 28 7.44 -25.10 43.15
CA ILE A 28 6.63 -24.72 44.32
C ILE A 28 5.16 -24.54 43.94
N THR A 29 4.27 -25.07 44.80
CA THR A 29 2.81 -24.98 44.68
C THR A 29 2.30 -23.57 45.01
N GLY A 30 1.14 -23.21 44.44
CA GLY A 30 0.54 -21.89 44.59
C GLY A 30 0.54 -21.05 43.30
N GLY A 31 0.94 -21.64 42.18
CA GLY A 31 0.77 -21.11 40.82
C GLY A 31 1.38 -19.73 40.59
N TYR A 32 0.74 -18.97 39.71
CA TYR A 32 1.14 -17.61 39.35
C TYR A 32 -0.03 -16.63 39.58
N ASN A 33 0.28 -15.45 40.13
CA ASN A 33 -0.66 -14.33 40.30
C ASN A 33 -0.29 -13.15 39.39
N ARG A 34 -1.17 -12.16 39.27
CA ARG A 34 -0.87 -10.92 38.54
C ARG A 34 0.30 -10.19 39.23
N CYS A 35 1.25 -9.67 38.44
CA CYS A 35 2.42 -8.97 38.96
C CYS A 35 2.28 -7.48 38.66
N ILE A 36 1.73 -6.71 39.61
CA ILE A 36 1.46 -5.27 39.41
C ILE A 36 2.74 -4.48 39.13
N ALA A 37 3.85 -4.82 39.79
CA ALA A 37 5.14 -4.20 39.53
C ALA A 37 5.59 -4.39 38.06
N PHE A 38 5.44 -5.60 37.52
CA PHE A 38 5.80 -5.86 36.12
C PHE A 38 4.85 -5.18 35.15
N ASP A 39 3.56 -5.09 35.48
CA ASP A 39 2.59 -4.34 34.68
C ASP A 39 3.00 -2.85 34.58
N HIS A 40 3.36 -2.21 35.69
CA HIS A 40 3.86 -0.82 35.68
C HIS A 40 5.17 -0.66 34.91
N ILE A 41 6.08 -1.63 35.00
CA ILE A 41 7.31 -1.64 34.19
C ILE A 41 6.93 -1.66 32.70
N LEU A 42 6.04 -2.56 32.28
CA LEU A 42 5.58 -2.64 30.89
C LEU A 42 4.87 -1.36 30.43
N GLU A 43 4.07 -0.73 31.29
CA GLU A 43 3.45 0.58 31.01
C GLU A 43 4.48 1.68 30.82
N SER A 44 5.62 1.63 31.53
CA SER A 44 6.68 2.63 31.38
C SER A 44 7.52 2.47 30.11
N ILE A 45 7.59 1.25 29.54
CA ILE A 45 8.41 0.95 28.37
C ILE A 45 7.73 1.44 27.11
N LYS A 46 8.28 2.52 26.54
CA LYS A 46 7.91 3.01 25.21
C LYS A 46 9.00 2.67 24.20
N VAL A 47 8.59 2.12 23.06
CA VAL A 47 9.46 1.76 21.94
C VAL A 47 9.15 2.60 20.72
N SER A 48 10.17 2.93 19.95
CA SER A 48 9.99 3.62 18.66
C SER A 48 9.34 2.69 17.64
N CYS A 49 8.53 3.25 16.74
CA CYS A 49 7.99 2.52 15.61
C CYS A 49 9.12 1.93 14.74
N SER A 50 8.93 0.71 14.23
CA SER A 50 9.88 0.09 13.28
C SER A 50 9.99 0.86 11.97
N ASN A 51 8.95 1.63 11.61
CA ASN A 51 8.93 2.50 10.43
C ASN A 51 9.55 3.88 10.70
N SER A 52 10.32 4.04 11.78
CA SER A 52 11.03 5.29 12.07
C SER A 52 12.06 5.65 10.99
N ILE A 53 12.65 4.65 10.34
CA ILE A 53 13.51 4.83 9.16
C ILE A 53 12.77 5.48 7.96
N TYR A 54 11.43 5.42 7.94
CA TYR A 54 10.57 6.02 6.93
C TYR A 54 9.87 7.30 7.44
N GLY A 55 10.31 7.83 8.59
CA GLY A 55 9.84 9.10 9.15
C GLY A 55 8.81 8.99 10.26
N CYS A 56 8.46 7.79 10.74
CA CYS A 56 7.56 7.65 11.88
C CYS A 56 8.23 8.09 13.19
N THR A 57 7.71 9.13 13.83
CA THR A 57 8.21 9.64 15.12
C THR A 57 7.43 9.07 16.32
N VAL A 58 6.39 8.26 16.07
CA VAL A 58 5.53 7.70 17.12
C VAL A 58 6.31 6.72 17.98
N LYS A 59 6.15 6.86 19.30
CA LYS A 59 6.58 5.90 20.30
C LYS A 59 5.34 5.32 20.97
N THR A 60 5.20 4.00 20.95
CA THR A 60 4.08 3.30 21.58
C THR A 60 4.55 2.52 22.79
N HIS A 61 3.63 2.19 23.70
CA HIS A 61 3.92 1.14 24.69
C HIS A 61 4.33 -0.14 23.97
N TYR A 62 5.26 -0.90 24.55
CA TYR A 62 5.80 -2.11 23.95
C TYR A 62 4.72 -3.05 23.38
N TYR A 63 3.64 -3.26 24.12
CA TYR A 63 2.55 -4.17 23.74
C TYR A 63 1.56 -3.60 22.71
N HIS A 64 1.64 -2.30 22.36
CA HIS A 64 0.83 -1.66 21.31
C HIS A 64 1.58 -1.49 19.97
N GLN A 65 2.83 -1.94 19.87
CA GLN A 65 3.64 -1.74 18.68
C GLN A 65 3.03 -2.37 17.42
N GLU A 66 2.54 -3.61 17.52
CA GLU A 66 1.93 -4.33 16.40
C GLU A 66 0.58 -3.74 15.97
N GLU A 67 -0.16 -3.13 16.91
CA GLU A 67 -1.40 -2.44 16.58
C GLU A 67 -1.12 -1.17 15.76
N HIS A 68 -0.16 -0.35 16.20
CA HIS A 68 0.26 0.82 15.46
C HIS A 68 0.82 0.46 14.07
N LYS A 69 1.58 -0.64 13.96
CA LYS A 69 2.17 -1.07 12.69
C LYS A 69 1.14 -1.36 11.61
N LYS A 70 -0.09 -1.77 11.97
CA LYS A 70 -1.18 -2.07 11.02
C LYS A 70 -1.81 -0.82 10.39
N SER A 71 -1.61 0.34 11.01
CA SER A 71 -2.20 1.62 10.59
C SER A 71 -1.17 2.74 10.49
N CYS A 72 0.12 2.41 10.53
CA CYS A 72 1.21 3.36 10.47
C CYS A 72 1.26 4.04 9.09
N PRO A 73 1.04 5.36 8.99
CA PRO A 73 1.05 6.07 7.71
C PRO A 73 2.46 6.14 7.08
N HIS A 74 3.49 5.70 7.81
CA HIS A 74 4.86 5.61 7.34
C HIS A 74 5.29 4.17 7.03
N ALA A 75 4.35 3.21 6.99
CA ALA A 75 4.69 1.86 6.52
C ALA A 75 5.26 1.93 5.08
N PRO A 76 6.20 1.04 4.72
CA PRO A 76 6.84 1.11 3.42
C PRO A 76 5.88 0.67 2.31
N CYS A 77 6.10 1.25 1.14
CA CYS A 77 5.66 0.74 -0.14
C CYS A 77 6.83 0.03 -0.84
N PHE A 78 6.53 -0.92 -1.71
CA PHE A 78 7.51 -1.83 -2.32
C PHE A 78 7.62 -1.59 -3.82
N CYS A 79 8.79 -1.84 -4.39
CA CYS A 79 8.97 -1.80 -5.84
C CYS A 79 8.28 -3.01 -6.49
N PRO A 80 7.46 -2.82 -7.54
CA PRO A 80 6.79 -3.92 -8.23
C PRO A 80 7.66 -4.57 -9.32
N GLU A 81 8.84 -4.02 -9.62
CA GLU A 81 9.75 -4.56 -10.63
C GLU A 81 10.30 -5.93 -10.19
N PRO A 82 10.22 -6.97 -11.05
CA PRO A 82 10.71 -8.30 -10.71
C PRO A 82 12.18 -8.28 -10.29
N GLY A 83 12.49 -8.88 -9.13
CA GLY A 83 13.84 -8.94 -8.59
C GLY A 83 14.33 -7.68 -7.87
N CYS A 84 13.53 -6.61 -7.82
CA CYS A 84 13.86 -5.41 -7.06
C CYS A 84 13.33 -5.50 -5.62
N GLY A 85 14.24 -5.55 -4.64
CA GLY A 85 13.90 -5.66 -3.21
C GLY A 85 13.64 -4.31 -2.52
N PHE A 86 13.41 -3.23 -3.26
CA PHE A 86 13.27 -1.90 -2.69
C PHE A 86 12.02 -1.77 -1.82
N ALA A 87 12.18 -1.18 -0.64
CA ALA A 87 11.11 -0.80 0.28
C ALA A 87 11.41 0.59 0.87
N GLY A 88 10.42 1.49 0.86
CA GLY A 88 10.59 2.87 1.32
C GLY A 88 9.28 3.61 1.49
N SER A 89 9.34 4.86 1.95
CA SER A 89 8.17 5.75 1.92
C SER A 89 7.67 5.95 0.49
N THR A 90 6.42 6.37 0.32
CA THR A 90 5.83 6.62 -1.02
C THR A 90 6.68 7.59 -1.85
N THR A 91 7.23 8.64 -1.23
CA THR A 91 8.14 9.59 -1.89
C THR A 91 9.47 8.95 -2.30
N GLN A 92 10.05 8.11 -1.43
CA GLN A 92 11.27 7.37 -1.75
C GLN A 92 11.03 6.39 -2.90
N LEU A 93 9.88 5.72 -2.93
CA LEU A 93 9.48 4.82 -4.01
C LEU A 93 9.29 5.56 -5.34
N GLN A 94 8.61 6.70 -5.35
CA GLN A 94 8.48 7.52 -6.56
C GLN A 94 9.85 7.87 -7.17
N ARG A 95 10.78 8.33 -6.32
CA ARG A 95 12.15 8.65 -6.74
C ARG A 95 12.86 7.40 -7.25
N HIS A 96 12.76 6.29 -6.54
CA HIS A 96 13.37 5.02 -6.96
C HIS A 96 12.89 4.57 -8.34
N LEU A 97 11.58 4.58 -8.58
CA LEU A 97 10.99 4.21 -9.87
C LEU A 97 11.44 5.13 -11.01
N THR A 98 11.54 6.44 -10.76
CA THR A 98 11.88 7.43 -11.79
C THR A 98 13.38 7.57 -12.05
N VAL A 99 14.23 7.31 -11.06
CA VAL A 99 15.68 7.49 -11.15
C VAL A 99 16.43 6.18 -11.35
N ASP A 100 16.05 5.12 -10.61
CA ASP A 100 16.78 3.85 -10.65
C ASP A 100 16.22 2.94 -11.76
N HIS A 101 14.89 2.93 -11.94
CA HIS A 101 14.23 2.20 -13.03
C HIS A 101 13.93 3.06 -14.26
N MET A 102 14.23 4.36 -14.22
CA MET A 102 14.01 5.30 -15.32
C MET A 102 12.56 5.28 -15.88
N LEU A 103 11.57 4.94 -15.04
CA LEU A 103 10.19 4.90 -15.47
C LEU A 103 9.73 6.30 -15.88
N PRO A 104 8.98 6.42 -16.99
CA PRO A 104 8.40 7.70 -17.38
C PRO A 104 7.45 8.19 -16.30
N ALA A 105 7.44 9.50 -16.07
CA ALA A 105 6.57 10.16 -15.10
C ALA A 105 5.63 11.16 -15.77
N THR A 106 4.38 11.22 -15.30
CA THR A 106 3.40 12.23 -15.73
C THR A 106 2.83 12.94 -14.50
N ALA A 107 3.00 14.25 -14.47
CA ALA A 107 2.41 15.10 -13.42
C ALA A 107 0.99 15.55 -13.80
N PHE A 108 0.01 15.39 -12.91
CA PHE A 108 -1.38 15.80 -13.14
C PHE A 108 -1.97 16.64 -11.99
N ALA A 109 -3.15 17.22 -12.23
CA ALA A 109 -3.92 17.95 -11.23
C ALA A 109 -5.33 17.35 -11.13
N TYR A 110 -5.90 17.29 -9.92
CA TYR A 110 -7.25 16.75 -9.72
C TYR A 110 -8.31 17.57 -10.44
N GLY A 111 -9.35 16.89 -10.94
CA GLY A 111 -10.44 17.55 -11.67
C GLY A 111 -10.08 17.93 -13.12
N TYR A 112 -8.84 17.74 -13.55
CA TYR A 112 -8.38 17.98 -14.91
C TYR A 112 -7.97 16.67 -15.58
N SER A 113 -8.37 16.51 -16.83
CA SER A 113 -7.90 15.39 -17.64
C SER A 113 -6.48 15.63 -18.13
N PHE A 114 -5.74 14.54 -18.32
CA PHE A 114 -4.41 14.53 -18.88
C PHE A 114 -4.28 13.39 -19.89
N THR A 115 -3.39 13.55 -20.86
CA THR A 115 -3.18 12.55 -21.91
C THR A 115 -2.02 11.63 -21.54
N LEU A 116 -2.18 10.33 -21.78
CA LEU A 116 -1.10 9.35 -21.72
C LEU A 116 -0.84 8.77 -23.11
N HIS A 117 0.45 8.69 -23.46
CA HIS A 117 0.89 7.86 -24.57
C HIS A 117 0.99 6.41 -24.10
N MET A 118 0.34 5.53 -24.85
CA MET A 118 0.35 4.09 -24.59
C MET A 118 1.68 3.53 -25.07
N GLN A 119 2.56 3.28 -24.13
CA GLN A 119 3.83 2.59 -24.34
C GLN A 119 3.85 1.42 -23.36
N GLU A 120 4.19 0.22 -23.85
CA GLU A 120 4.32 -0.97 -23.02
C GLU A 120 5.24 -0.71 -21.82
N GLY A 121 4.84 -1.22 -20.66
CA GLY A 121 5.57 -1.07 -19.41
C GLY A 121 4.84 -0.19 -18.39
N MET A 122 5.58 0.28 -17.39
CA MET A 122 5.04 1.04 -16.27
C MET A 122 5.33 2.54 -16.38
N ARG A 123 4.40 3.34 -15.88
CA ARG A 123 4.48 4.80 -15.82
C ARG A 123 4.05 5.29 -14.45
N VAL A 124 4.86 6.18 -13.88
CA VAL A 124 4.54 6.89 -12.64
C VAL A 124 3.57 8.03 -12.95
N LEU A 125 2.45 8.12 -12.23
CA LEU A 125 1.59 9.30 -12.24
C LEU A 125 1.63 9.93 -10.85
N HIS A 126 1.88 11.23 -10.80
CA HIS A 126 1.96 11.95 -9.53
C HIS A 126 1.27 13.31 -9.63
N ARG A 127 0.89 13.85 -8.49
CA ARG A 127 0.31 15.19 -8.43
C ARG A 127 1.39 16.23 -8.75
N LYS A 128 1.00 17.31 -9.43
CA LYS A 128 1.85 18.49 -9.68
C LYS A 128 2.20 19.23 -8.39
N GLU A 129 1.23 19.34 -7.49
CA GLU A 129 1.43 19.91 -6.17
C GLU A 129 2.13 18.91 -5.25
N GLU A 130 2.96 19.42 -4.35
CA GLU A 130 3.57 18.59 -3.31
C GLU A 130 2.51 18.00 -2.39
N GLY A 131 2.70 16.74 -2.02
CA GLY A 131 1.75 15.99 -1.22
C GLY A 131 0.60 15.40 -2.04
N GLY A 132 0.38 14.12 -1.83
CA GLY A 132 -0.66 13.37 -2.51
C GLY A 132 -0.26 11.91 -2.74
N PRO A 133 -1.22 11.05 -3.09
CA PRO A 133 -0.94 9.68 -3.46
C PRO A 133 -0.12 9.61 -4.75
N LEU A 134 0.77 8.63 -4.78
CA LEU A 134 1.47 8.18 -5.97
C LEU A 134 0.56 7.20 -6.70
N PHE A 135 0.52 7.25 -8.03
CA PHE A 135 -0.16 6.24 -8.83
C PHE A 135 0.82 5.58 -9.79
N LEU A 136 0.53 4.32 -10.10
CA LEU A 136 1.29 3.54 -11.07
C LEU A 136 0.34 3.02 -12.14
N ALA A 137 0.61 3.38 -13.38
CA ALA A 137 -0.08 2.84 -14.55
C ALA A 137 0.79 1.78 -15.21
N LYS A 138 0.25 0.60 -15.47
CA LYS A 138 0.90 -0.47 -16.24
C LYS A 138 0.13 -0.68 -17.54
N PHE A 139 0.86 -0.66 -18.64
CA PHE A 139 0.37 -0.94 -19.98
C PHE A 139 0.93 -2.29 -20.40
N THR A 140 0.04 -3.26 -20.59
CA THR A 140 0.41 -4.62 -21.01
C THR A 140 -0.24 -4.90 -22.36
N LEU A 141 0.56 -5.31 -23.34
CA LEU A 141 0.02 -5.80 -24.61
C LEU A 141 -0.55 -7.22 -24.41
N VAL A 142 -1.78 -7.43 -24.86
CA VAL A 142 -2.53 -8.68 -24.77
C VAL A 142 -3.08 -9.02 -26.16
N PRO A 143 -2.29 -9.68 -27.03
CA PRO A 143 -2.75 -10.08 -28.36
C PRO A 143 -3.85 -11.15 -28.29
N PRO A 144 -4.85 -11.14 -29.19
CA PRO A 144 -5.10 -10.15 -30.25
C PRO A 144 -6.00 -8.98 -29.77
N PHE A 145 -6.21 -8.84 -28.47
CA PHE A 145 -7.24 -7.96 -27.89
C PHE A 145 -6.81 -6.49 -27.78
N GLY A 146 -5.51 -6.24 -27.65
CA GLY A 146 -4.95 -4.89 -27.56
C GLY A 146 -4.16 -4.64 -26.30
N ASN A 147 -4.21 -3.41 -25.79
CA ASN A 147 -3.46 -2.99 -24.63
C ASN A 147 -4.37 -2.89 -23.42
N VAL A 148 -4.00 -3.57 -22.34
CA VAL A 148 -4.68 -3.43 -21.07
C VAL A 148 -3.96 -2.40 -20.21
N VAL A 149 -4.76 -1.52 -19.61
CA VAL A 149 -4.29 -0.50 -18.68
C VAL A 149 -4.74 -0.87 -17.27
N SER A 150 -3.78 -0.92 -16.36
CA SER A 150 -3.99 -1.11 -14.92
C SER A 150 -3.49 0.12 -14.17
N ILE A 151 -4.36 0.77 -13.39
CA ILE A 151 -4.00 1.94 -12.59
C ILE A 151 -4.15 1.60 -11.11
N LEU A 152 -3.08 1.81 -10.35
CA LEU A 152 -3.04 1.57 -8.90
C LEU A 152 -2.73 2.86 -8.16
N CYS A 153 -3.37 3.03 -7.00
CA CYS A 153 -3.01 4.04 -6.01
C CYS A 153 -2.04 3.42 -5.00
N ILE A 154 -0.86 4.02 -4.86
CA ILE A 154 0.21 3.50 -4.02
C ILE A 154 0.15 4.18 -2.66
N VAL A 155 -0.23 3.40 -1.64
CA VAL A 155 -0.39 3.85 -0.26
C VAL A 155 0.13 2.81 0.73
N PRO A 156 0.75 3.22 1.85
CA PRO A 156 1.29 2.32 2.88
C PRO A 156 0.31 1.26 3.39
N HIS A 157 -0.95 1.65 3.52
CA HIS A 157 -2.05 0.78 3.91
C HIS A 157 -3.22 0.99 2.97
N ALA A 158 -3.68 -0.09 2.33
CA ALA A 158 -4.89 -0.07 1.53
C ALA A 158 -6.08 0.21 2.46
N VAL A 159 -6.68 1.40 2.36
CA VAL A 159 -7.75 1.85 3.26
C VAL A 159 -9.09 1.25 2.83
N THR A 160 -9.88 0.80 3.80
CA THR A 160 -11.28 0.43 3.63
C THR A 160 -12.12 1.67 3.26
N GLU A 161 -12.71 1.63 2.06
CA GLU A 161 -13.83 2.43 1.54
C GLU A 161 -13.68 3.95 1.38
N ASN A 162 -13.05 4.69 2.30
CA ASN A 162 -13.09 6.17 2.28
C ASN A 162 -12.02 6.87 1.41
N HIS A 163 -11.11 6.12 0.80
CA HIS A 163 -10.04 6.66 -0.05
C HIS A 163 -10.05 6.08 -1.48
N ARG A 164 -11.24 5.71 -1.98
CA ARG A 164 -11.38 5.15 -3.33
C ARG A 164 -11.36 6.28 -4.36
N PHE A 165 -10.27 6.35 -5.11
CA PHE A 165 -10.18 7.22 -6.28
C PHE A 165 -11.00 6.60 -7.42
N GLU A 166 -11.64 7.45 -8.20
CA GLU A 166 -12.30 7.07 -9.46
C GLU A 166 -11.43 7.54 -10.62
N CYS A 167 -11.34 6.74 -11.67
CA CYS A 167 -10.70 7.13 -12.92
C CYS A 167 -11.71 7.05 -14.05
N ASP A 168 -11.82 8.13 -14.80
CA ASP A 168 -12.44 8.13 -16.11
C ASP A 168 -11.34 8.02 -17.15
N VAL A 169 -11.56 7.15 -18.13
CA VAL A 169 -10.66 6.95 -19.25
C VAL A 169 -11.48 7.14 -20.52
N ASP A 170 -11.05 8.10 -21.33
CA ASP A 170 -11.56 8.36 -22.66
C ASP A 170 -10.48 7.97 -23.67
N PHE A 171 -10.78 6.99 -24.51
CA PHE A 171 -9.95 6.59 -25.63
C PHE A 171 -10.59 7.05 -26.94
N TYR A 172 -9.79 7.72 -27.77
CA TYR A 172 -10.20 8.17 -29.09
C TYR A 172 -9.22 7.71 -30.16
N SER A 173 -9.74 7.12 -31.23
CA SER A 173 -8.99 6.77 -32.44
C SER A 173 -9.56 7.50 -33.63
N ARG A 174 -8.79 8.44 -34.19
CA ARG A 174 -9.17 9.18 -35.40
C ARG A 174 -9.22 8.30 -36.63
N THR A 175 -8.31 7.34 -36.72
CA THR A 175 -8.20 6.43 -37.87
C THR A 175 -9.48 5.63 -38.09
N MET A 176 -10.16 5.23 -37.01
CA MET A 176 -11.38 4.42 -37.08
C MET A 176 -12.66 5.20 -36.74
N GLY A 177 -12.54 6.48 -36.35
CA GLY A 177 -13.67 7.22 -35.78
C GLY A 177 -14.22 6.58 -34.49
N TRP A 178 -13.35 5.89 -33.73
CA TRP A 178 -13.73 5.13 -32.56
C TRP A 178 -13.59 5.96 -31.28
N HIS A 179 -14.57 5.86 -30.40
CA HIS A 179 -14.56 6.49 -29.08
C HIS A 179 -15.03 5.49 -28.03
N GLN A 180 -14.28 5.38 -26.94
CA GLN A 180 -14.61 4.53 -25.82
C GLN A 180 -14.40 5.30 -24.53
N HIS A 181 -15.42 5.30 -23.68
CA HIS A 181 -15.36 5.85 -22.34
C HIS A 181 -15.50 4.71 -21.33
N SER A 182 -14.78 4.80 -20.22
CA SER A 182 -14.91 3.88 -19.09
C SER A 182 -14.66 4.61 -17.79
N ASN A 183 -15.38 4.19 -16.75
CA ASN A 183 -15.20 4.69 -15.39
C ASN A 183 -15.00 3.50 -14.46
N PHE A 184 -14.02 3.59 -13.57
CA PHE A 184 -13.73 2.53 -12.61
C PHE A 184 -13.07 3.07 -11.34
N GLN A 185 -13.10 2.24 -10.30
CA GLN A 185 -12.44 2.54 -9.04
C GLN A 185 -10.99 2.08 -9.07
N ILE A 186 -10.07 2.93 -8.64
CA ILE A 186 -8.65 2.63 -8.53
C ILE A 186 -8.40 1.81 -7.26
N ILE A 187 -7.72 0.69 -7.43
CA ILE A 187 -7.31 -0.18 -6.33
C ILE A 187 -6.13 0.46 -5.60
N SER A 188 -6.18 0.44 -4.26
CA SER A 188 -5.10 0.91 -3.39
C SER A 188 -4.23 -0.25 -2.92
N THR A 189 -2.91 -0.09 -2.94
CA THR A 189 -1.96 -1.14 -2.51
C THR A 189 -0.62 -0.53 -2.08
N ASN A 190 0.11 -1.22 -1.21
CA ASN A 190 1.51 -0.90 -0.91
C ASN A 190 2.49 -1.70 -1.78
N LEU A 191 1.99 -2.56 -2.67
CA LEU A 191 2.76 -3.46 -3.54
C LEU A 191 3.58 -4.54 -2.81
N SER A 192 3.27 -4.86 -1.56
CA SER A 192 4.01 -5.91 -0.81
C SER A 192 3.96 -7.28 -1.49
N ASN A 193 2.93 -7.54 -2.29
CA ASN A 193 2.74 -8.76 -3.07
C ASN A 193 3.09 -8.56 -4.56
N GLY A 194 3.82 -7.49 -4.89
CA GLY A 194 4.10 -7.07 -6.26
C GLY A 194 2.92 -6.38 -6.93
N PHE A 195 3.03 -6.17 -8.25
CA PHE A 195 1.93 -5.66 -9.06
C PHE A 195 0.82 -6.74 -9.13
N PRO A 196 -0.44 -6.44 -8.76
CA PRO A 196 -1.53 -7.40 -8.82
C PRO A 196 -1.64 -8.01 -10.23
N GLY A 197 -1.79 -9.34 -10.27
CA GLY A 197 -1.84 -10.10 -11.50
C GLY A 197 -2.98 -9.68 -12.44
N GLU A 198 -2.89 -10.21 -13.65
CA GLU A 198 -3.80 -9.99 -14.77
C GLU A 198 -5.28 -10.07 -14.37
N GLU A 199 -5.71 -11.11 -13.68
CA GLU A 199 -7.12 -11.32 -13.32
C GLU A 199 -7.71 -10.33 -12.29
N ALA A 200 -6.88 -9.59 -11.55
CA ALA A 200 -7.32 -8.74 -10.44
C ALA A 200 -7.11 -7.23 -10.67
N SER A 201 -6.49 -6.82 -11.79
CA SER A 201 -6.02 -5.44 -12.01
C SER A 201 -6.46 -4.81 -13.34
N TYR A 202 -7.11 -5.56 -14.22
CA TYR A 202 -7.58 -5.05 -15.50
C TYR A 202 -8.66 -4.00 -15.31
N THR A 203 -8.31 -2.76 -15.61
CA THR A 203 -9.23 -1.63 -15.44
C THR A 203 -9.80 -1.16 -16.76
N PHE A 204 -9.05 -1.30 -17.86
CA PHE A 204 -9.50 -0.87 -19.18
C PHE A 204 -8.75 -1.60 -20.30
N VAL A 205 -9.47 -2.03 -21.34
CA VAL A 205 -8.87 -2.62 -22.56
C VAL A 205 -8.99 -1.62 -23.70
N VAL A 206 -7.86 -1.28 -24.31
CA VAL A 206 -7.77 -0.51 -25.55
C VAL A 206 -7.54 -1.48 -26.70
N PRO A 207 -8.39 -1.51 -27.73
CA PRO A 207 -8.25 -2.44 -28.84
C PRO A 207 -6.89 -2.36 -29.54
N ASP A 208 -6.37 -3.52 -30.00
CA ASP A 208 -5.18 -3.58 -30.85
C ASP A 208 -5.56 -3.06 -32.22
N ILE A 209 -5.37 -1.77 -32.42
CA ILE A 209 -5.55 -1.15 -33.74
C ILE A 209 -4.13 -0.97 -34.24
N SER A 210 -3.84 -1.36 -35.47
CA SER A 210 -2.58 -1.04 -36.16
C SER A 210 -2.44 0.49 -36.20
N SER A 211 -1.95 1.06 -35.12
CA SER A 211 -2.18 2.46 -34.79
C SER A 211 -0.86 3.16 -34.91
N ASP A 212 -0.81 4.09 -35.85
CA ASP A 212 0.08 5.21 -35.74
C ASP A 212 -0.16 5.86 -34.36
N PRO A 213 0.84 5.89 -33.46
CA PRO A 213 0.71 6.49 -32.13
C PRO A 213 0.37 7.99 -32.19
N HIS A 214 0.42 8.63 -33.36
CA HIS A 214 -0.02 10.00 -33.59
C HIS A 214 -1.55 10.15 -33.80
N THR A 215 -2.30 9.07 -34.07
CA THR A 215 -3.74 9.13 -34.36
C THR A 215 -4.63 8.65 -33.22
N THR A 216 -4.05 8.01 -32.21
CA THR A 216 -4.73 7.57 -30.98
C THR A 216 -4.45 8.51 -29.82
N THR A 217 -5.42 8.67 -28.93
CA THR A 217 -5.27 9.53 -27.75
C THR A 217 -6.04 8.91 -26.60
N THR A 218 -5.35 8.64 -25.50
CA THR A 218 -5.94 8.16 -24.25
C THR A 218 -5.90 9.29 -23.23
N ARG A 219 -7.06 9.79 -22.83
CA ARG A 219 -7.21 10.81 -21.79
C ARG A 219 -7.68 10.14 -20.51
N LEU A 220 -7.04 10.50 -19.41
CA LEU A 220 -7.39 10.05 -18.09
C LEU A 220 -7.81 11.24 -17.24
N LEU A 221 -8.82 11.05 -16.42
CA LEU A 221 -9.23 11.97 -15.36
C LEU A 221 -9.30 11.18 -14.06
N ILE A 222 -8.37 11.44 -13.15
CA ILE A 222 -8.39 10.87 -11.81
C ILE A 222 -9.15 11.83 -10.89
N ARG A 223 -10.26 11.35 -10.32
CA ARG A 223 -11.07 12.07 -9.35
C ARG A 223 -10.72 11.62 -7.94
N PRO A 224 -10.49 12.56 -7.01
CA PRO A 224 -10.30 12.22 -5.61
C PRO A 224 -11.58 11.59 -5.04
N PRO A 225 -11.47 10.86 -3.91
CA PRO A 225 -12.63 10.31 -3.22
C PRO A 225 -13.64 11.43 -2.91
N LYS A 226 -14.93 11.17 -3.09
CA LYS A 226 -15.98 12.09 -2.64
C LYS A 226 -15.92 12.15 -1.13
N ILE A 227 -15.40 13.24 -0.57
CA ILE A 227 -15.48 13.50 0.86
C ILE A 227 -16.96 13.83 1.12
N SER A 228 -17.71 12.91 1.73
CA SER A 228 -19.01 13.24 2.29
C SER A 228 -18.77 14.25 3.40
N CYS A 229 -19.11 15.52 3.17
CA CYS A 229 -19.12 16.51 4.24
C CYS A 229 -20.11 16.03 5.32
N PRO A 230 -19.74 16.07 6.61
CA PRO A 230 -20.67 15.83 7.70
C PRO A 230 -21.73 16.92 7.80
#